data_AF-A0AAV9T7W8-F1
#
_entry.id   AF-A0AAV9T7W8-F1
#
_cell.length_a   1.000
_cell.length_b   1.000
_cell.length_c   1.000
_cell.angle_alpha   90.00
_cell.angle_beta   90.00
_cell.angle_gamma   90.00
#
_symmetry.space_group_name_H-M   'P 1'
#
loop_
_entity.id
_entity.type
_entity.pdbx_description
1 polymer ?
#
loop_
_entity_poly.entity_id
_entity_poly.type
_entity_poly.pdbx_seq_one_letter_code
_entity_poly.pdbx_strand_id
1 'polypeptide(L)'
;MFYENYTSNHTFSPLTAGRETPSSLFSPWKMFDKVFTSVMGYPTKDFEFVPGHTPFSTFSGTMAMVVLYLVVIFGGREVMRNRKPLELNALFKIHNLFLSLLSGALLVLFVEQIVPSLWRGGLYENICGQSGWTQPLVLLYYVSFQTGSLEKTEAHPEIQINYLTKYYELIDTVFLMVKKKPLTFLHCYHHPATALLCFSQLIGGTPLSWVPITLNLTVHVVMYWYYFQTARGVKVWWKQWITRLQIAQFVLDLGFVYFGFYDVFADTYFKEFLPHVGRCGGEFFAAVTGGAILTSYLVLFIMFYISTYKKAGRRAAQKLKSTIASEKSFLAAATAAANNATAELET
;
A
#
# COMPACT_ATOMS: atom_id res chain seq x y z
N MET A 1 -14.96 -25.65 -4.55
CA MET A 1 -16.30 -26.00 -4.04
C MET A 1 -17.16 -24.80 -3.61
N PHE A 2 -16.64 -23.72 -3.00
CA PHE A 2 -17.44 -22.50 -2.80
C PHE A 2 -17.36 -21.48 -3.96
N TYR A 3 -16.25 -21.40 -4.68
CA TYR A 3 -16.12 -20.52 -5.86
C TYR A 3 -17.08 -20.91 -7.00
N GLU A 4 -17.29 -22.21 -7.23
CA GLU A 4 -18.28 -22.71 -8.20
C GLU A 4 -19.73 -22.52 -7.74
N ASN A 5 -20.00 -22.47 -6.43
CA ASN A 5 -21.34 -22.22 -5.91
C ASN A 5 -21.73 -20.73 -5.95
N TYR A 6 -20.76 -19.82 -5.98
CA TYR A 6 -21.02 -18.39 -6.15
C TYR A 6 -21.36 -18.05 -7.62
N THR A 7 -20.76 -18.76 -8.59
CA THR A 7 -21.04 -18.57 -10.02
C THR A 7 -22.23 -19.37 -10.54
N SER A 8 -22.59 -20.51 -9.92
CA SER A 8 -23.64 -21.40 -10.46
C SER A 8 -25.08 -21.07 -10.02
N ASN A 9 -25.29 -20.39 -8.89
CA ASN A 9 -26.63 -20.15 -8.35
C ASN A 9 -27.10 -18.69 -8.36
N HIS A 10 -26.23 -17.76 -8.76
CA HIS A 10 -26.65 -16.42 -9.13
C HIS A 10 -26.40 -16.25 -10.62
N THR A 11 -27.44 -16.54 -11.41
CA THR A 11 -27.62 -15.75 -12.63
C THR A 11 -27.36 -14.32 -12.23
N PHE A 12 -26.45 -13.66 -12.95
CA PHE A 12 -26.27 -12.22 -12.95
C PHE A 12 -27.60 -11.63 -13.42
N SER A 13 -28.62 -11.69 -12.55
CA SER A 13 -29.90 -11.09 -12.79
C SER A 13 -29.56 -9.61 -12.87
N PRO A 14 -29.84 -8.96 -14.00
CA PRO A 14 -29.60 -7.55 -14.17
C PRO A 14 -30.59 -6.83 -13.25
N LEU A 15 -30.31 -6.80 -11.95
CA LEU A 15 -30.83 -5.81 -11.04
C LEU A 15 -30.21 -4.51 -11.51
N THR A 16 -30.87 -3.97 -12.55
CA THR A 16 -30.74 -2.62 -13.09
C THR A 16 -29.33 -2.11 -12.93
N ALA A 17 -28.50 -2.41 -13.94
CA ALA A 17 -27.34 -1.60 -14.29
C ALA A 17 -27.67 -0.16 -13.91
N GLY A 18 -27.10 0.30 -12.80
CA GLY A 18 -27.43 1.58 -12.21
C GLY A 18 -27.21 2.60 -13.30
N ARG A 19 -28.32 3.14 -13.81
CA ARG A 19 -28.43 4.10 -14.91
C ARG A 19 -27.13 4.88 -15.03
N GLU A 20 -26.37 4.63 -16.10
CA GLU A 20 -25.09 5.28 -16.36
C GLU A 20 -25.23 6.77 -16.04
N THR A 21 -24.48 7.25 -15.06
CA THR A 21 -24.48 8.68 -14.73
C THR A 21 -24.08 9.46 -15.98
N PRO A 22 -24.76 10.57 -16.31
CA PRO A 22 -24.45 11.34 -17.51
C PRO A 22 -23.00 11.82 -17.41
N SER A 23 -22.13 11.19 -18.18
CA SER A 23 -20.69 11.31 -18.01
C SER A 23 -20.19 12.52 -18.79
N SER A 24 -19.71 13.51 -18.03
CA SER A 24 -19.06 14.72 -18.54
C SER A 24 -18.01 14.39 -19.61
N LEU A 25 -17.76 15.36 -20.50
CA LEU A 25 -16.80 15.26 -21.61
C LEU A 25 -15.35 14.95 -21.15
N PHE A 26 -15.05 15.07 -19.85
CA PHE A 26 -13.72 14.92 -19.24
C PHE A 26 -13.60 13.77 -18.22
N SER A 27 -14.39 12.70 -18.34
CA SER A 27 -14.30 11.54 -17.44
C SER A 27 -12.95 10.80 -17.56
N PRO A 28 -12.13 10.71 -16.49
CA PRO A 28 -10.91 9.90 -16.47
C PRO A 28 -11.14 8.44 -16.86
N TRP A 29 -12.28 7.86 -16.49
CA TRP A 29 -12.68 6.51 -16.87
C TRP A 29 -12.79 6.32 -18.38
N LYS A 30 -13.37 7.27 -19.11
CA LYS A 30 -13.44 7.20 -20.59
C LYS A 30 -12.06 7.21 -21.24
N MET A 31 -11.15 7.99 -20.69
CA MET A 31 -9.76 8.02 -21.16
C MET A 31 -9.07 6.70 -20.87
N PHE A 32 -9.26 6.17 -19.66
CA PHE A 32 -8.76 4.85 -19.27
C PHE A 32 -9.30 3.74 -20.17
N ASP A 33 -10.60 3.71 -20.46
CA ASP A 33 -11.22 2.70 -21.32
C ASP A 33 -10.69 2.74 -22.77
N LYS A 34 -10.53 3.94 -23.36
CA LYS A 34 -9.90 4.08 -24.68
C LYS A 34 -8.48 3.54 -24.71
N VAL A 35 -7.71 3.88 -23.69
CA VAL A 35 -6.32 3.47 -23.56
C VAL A 35 -6.22 1.95 -23.32
N PHE A 36 -7.06 1.42 -22.44
CA PHE A 36 -7.18 -0.02 -22.17
C PHE A 36 -7.54 -0.78 -23.43
N THR A 37 -8.59 -0.36 -24.13
CA THR A 37 -9.04 -0.99 -25.39
C THR A 37 -7.96 -0.97 -26.46
N SER A 38 -7.22 0.13 -26.58
CA SER A 38 -6.11 0.25 -27.54
C SER A 38 -4.95 -0.70 -27.25
N VAL A 39 -4.75 -1.08 -25.98
CA VAL A 39 -3.63 -1.93 -25.55
C VAL A 39 -4.05 -3.40 -25.52
N MET A 40 -5.23 -3.68 -24.96
CA MET A 40 -5.73 -5.04 -24.72
C MET A 40 -6.48 -5.61 -25.93
N GLY A 41 -6.95 -4.76 -26.85
CA GLY A 41 -7.75 -5.18 -28.00
C GLY A 41 -9.22 -5.44 -27.69
N TYR A 42 -9.66 -5.25 -26.44
CA TYR A 42 -11.07 -5.36 -26.02
C TYR A 42 -11.47 -4.27 -25.00
N PRO A 43 -12.76 -3.87 -24.97
CA PRO A 43 -13.30 -2.87 -24.02
C PRO A 43 -13.14 -3.24 -22.55
N THR A 44 -13.05 -2.23 -21.65
CA THR A 44 -12.95 -2.49 -20.20
C THR A 44 -14.14 -3.28 -19.64
N LYS A 45 -15.33 -3.09 -20.22
CA LYS A 45 -16.57 -3.76 -19.81
C LYS A 45 -16.56 -5.28 -20.02
N ASP A 46 -15.73 -5.76 -20.95
CA ASP A 46 -15.66 -7.16 -21.33
C ASP A 46 -14.59 -7.91 -20.51
N PHE A 47 -13.87 -7.19 -19.64
CA PHE A 47 -12.93 -7.79 -18.70
C PHE A 47 -13.66 -8.54 -17.59
N GLU A 48 -13.26 -9.79 -17.36
CA GLU A 48 -13.71 -10.61 -16.24
C GLU A 48 -12.52 -11.25 -15.53
N PHE A 49 -12.51 -11.17 -14.19
CA PHE A 49 -11.52 -11.87 -13.39
C PHE A 49 -11.95 -13.34 -13.20
N VAL A 50 -11.21 -14.25 -13.81
CA VAL A 50 -11.47 -15.70 -13.73
C VAL A 50 -10.30 -16.40 -13.03
N PRO A 51 -10.47 -16.91 -11.79
CA PRO A 51 -9.39 -17.61 -11.10
C PRO A 51 -8.91 -18.82 -11.87
N GLY A 52 -7.60 -19.04 -11.84
CA GLY A 52 -6.96 -20.13 -12.57
C GLY A 52 -6.63 -19.79 -14.02
N HIS A 53 -7.38 -18.86 -14.65
CA HIS A 53 -7.17 -18.45 -16.04
C HIS A 53 -6.49 -17.09 -16.17
N THR A 54 -6.85 -16.13 -15.31
CA THR A 54 -6.18 -14.82 -15.32
C THR A 54 -4.73 -14.95 -14.85
N PRO A 55 -3.74 -14.28 -15.46
CA PRO A 55 -2.35 -14.32 -15.02
C PRO A 55 -2.19 -14.05 -13.53
N PHE A 56 -1.40 -14.89 -12.86
CA PHE A 56 -1.18 -14.85 -11.40
C PHE A 56 -2.43 -14.94 -10.51
N SER A 57 -3.57 -15.35 -11.04
CA SER A 57 -4.78 -15.67 -10.26
C SER A 57 -4.72 -17.05 -9.58
N THR A 58 -3.58 -17.73 -9.65
CA THR A 58 -3.36 -19.03 -8.98
C THR A 58 -2.53 -18.84 -7.72
N PHE A 59 -2.85 -19.64 -6.70
CA PHE A 59 -2.04 -19.70 -5.49
C PHE A 59 -0.60 -20.10 -5.79
N SER A 60 -0.41 -21.10 -6.66
CA SER A 60 0.92 -21.57 -7.08
C SER A 60 1.73 -20.47 -7.77
N GLY A 61 1.13 -19.70 -8.69
CA GLY A 61 1.81 -18.59 -9.35
C GLY A 61 2.20 -17.48 -8.37
N THR A 62 1.29 -17.15 -7.45
CA THR A 62 1.53 -16.16 -6.39
C THR A 62 2.68 -16.57 -5.47
N MET A 63 2.66 -17.82 -5.00
CA MET A 63 3.70 -18.38 -4.15
C MET A 63 5.04 -18.51 -4.87
N ALA A 64 5.05 -18.92 -6.14
CA ALA A 64 6.26 -18.97 -6.94
C ALA A 64 6.94 -17.60 -7.04
N MET A 65 6.16 -16.53 -7.22
CA MET A 65 6.69 -15.17 -7.22
C MET A 65 7.23 -14.71 -5.87
N VAL A 66 6.57 -15.08 -4.76
CA VAL A 66 7.09 -14.80 -3.40
C VAL A 66 8.42 -15.51 -3.18
N VAL A 67 8.51 -16.79 -3.54
CA VAL A 67 9.75 -17.57 -3.44
C VAL A 67 10.83 -16.96 -4.32
N LEU A 68 10.52 -16.63 -5.57
CA LEU A 68 11.45 -15.97 -6.49
C LEU A 68 11.96 -14.64 -5.92
N TYR A 69 11.06 -13.81 -5.37
CA TYR A 69 11.42 -12.57 -4.71
C TYR A 69 12.41 -12.80 -3.57
N LEU A 70 12.14 -13.75 -2.67
CA LEU A 70 13.03 -14.06 -1.55
C LEU A 70 14.40 -14.57 -2.04
N VAL A 71 14.42 -15.44 -3.03
CA VAL A 71 15.66 -15.95 -3.65
C VAL A 71 16.47 -14.80 -4.26
N VAL A 72 15.83 -13.90 -5.02
CA VAL A 72 16.50 -12.75 -5.64
C VAL A 72 17.04 -11.80 -4.58
N ILE A 73 16.27 -11.49 -3.53
CA ILE A 73 16.69 -10.54 -2.49
C ILE A 73 17.81 -11.10 -1.60
N PHE A 74 17.67 -12.34 -1.12
CA PHE A 74 18.69 -12.94 -0.25
C PHE A 74 19.91 -13.42 -1.04
N GLY A 75 19.72 -14.04 -2.21
CA GLY A 75 20.82 -14.42 -3.10
C GLY A 75 21.56 -13.20 -3.64
N GLY A 76 20.83 -12.18 -4.10
CA GLY A 76 21.40 -10.92 -4.56
C GLY A 76 22.18 -10.20 -3.46
N ARG A 77 21.73 -10.26 -2.20
CA ARG A 77 22.47 -9.72 -1.05
C ARG A 77 23.82 -10.41 -0.85
N GLU A 78 23.90 -11.73 -1.00
CA GLU A 78 25.17 -12.46 -0.88
C GLU A 78 26.10 -12.16 -2.06
N VAL A 79 25.58 -12.13 -3.29
CA VAL A 79 26.35 -11.73 -4.49
C VAL A 79 26.91 -10.32 -4.35
N MET A 80 26.14 -9.39 -3.80
CA MET A 80 26.54 -8.01 -3.61
C MET A 80 27.48 -7.82 -2.42
N ARG A 81 27.67 -8.82 -1.53
CA ARG A 81 28.48 -8.69 -0.31
C ARG A 81 29.86 -8.11 -0.58
N ASN A 82 30.57 -8.66 -1.57
CA ASN A 82 31.93 -8.26 -1.95
C ASN A 82 31.98 -7.26 -3.12
N ARG A 83 30.84 -6.77 -3.62
CA ARG A 83 30.77 -5.82 -4.74
C ARG A 83 30.56 -4.39 -4.26
N LYS A 84 30.94 -3.39 -5.07
CA LYS A 84 30.61 -1.98 -4.80
C LYS A 84 29.11 -1.74 -5.03
N PRO A 85 28.47 -0.80 -4.31
CA PRO A 85 27.08 -0.44 -4.55
C PRO A 85 26.88 0.12 -5.96
N LEU A 86 25.79 -0.25 -6.64
CA LEU A 86 25.49 0.24 -7.98
C LEU A 86 24.87 1.64 -7.93
N GLU A 87 25.33 2.55 -8.78
CA GLU A 87 24.85 3.93 -8.84
C GLU A 87 23.69 4.12 -9.84
N LEU A 88 22.56 3.45 -9.57
CA LEU A 88 21.37 3.51 -10.43
C LEU A 88 20.48 4.73 -10.13
N ASN A 89 21.07 5.92 -9.99
CA ASN A 89 20.34 7.11 -9.52
C ASN A 89 19.29 7.62 -10.50
N ALA A 90 19.56 7.57 -11.81
CA ALA A 90 18.59 7.97 -12.83
C ALA A 90 17.39 7.01 -12.87
N LEU A 91 17.64 5.70 -12.94
CA LEU A 91 16.60 4.67 -12.92
C LEU A 91 15.75 4.73 -11.65
N PHE A 92 16.39 4.92 -10.49
CA PHE A 92 15.67 5.07 -9.22
C PHE A 92 14.75 6.32 -9.22
N LYS A 93 15.19 7.44 -9.80
CA LYS A 93 14.33 8.64 -9.93
C LYS A 93 13.12 8.36 -10.83
N ILE A 94 13.35 7.78 -12.01
CA ILE A 94 12.29 7.44 -12.96
C ILE A 94 11.28 6.48 -12.33
N HIS A 95 11.78 5.44 -11.66
CA HIS A 95 10.95 4.45 -10.97
C HIS A 95 10.03 5.06 -9.90
N ASN A 96 10.58 5.89 -9.00
CA ASN A 96 9.78 6.54 -7.96
C ASN A 96 8.78 7.55 -8.54
N LEU A 97 9.16 8.30 -9.57
CA LEU A 97 8.23 9.22 -10.24
C LEU A 97 7.11 8.46 -10.92
N PHE A 98 7.44 7.38 -11.63
CA PHE A 98 6.47 6.51 -12.28
C PHE A 98 5.48 5.93 -11.27
N LEU A 99 5.96 5.35 -10.16
CA LEU A 99 5.10 4.80 -9.10
C LEU A 99 4.20 5.87 -8.48
N SER A 100 4.71 7.08 -8.25
CA SER A 100 3.91 8.19 -7.73
C SER A 100 2.79 8.60 -8.69
N LEU A 101 3.08 8.69 -10.00
CA LEU A 101 2.09 9.06 -11.02
C LEU A 101 1.07 7.94 -11.22
N LEU A 102 1.52 6.68 -11.25
CA LEU A 102 0.68 5.50 -11.38
C LEU A 102 -0.30 5.40 -10.21
N SER A 103 0.19 5.50 -8.97
CA SER A 103 -0.67 5.50 -7.78
C SER A 103 -1.68 6.65 -7.81
N GLY A 104 -1.30 7.82 -8.32
CA GLY A 104 -2.18 8.98 -8.44
C GLY A 104 -3.28 8.79 -9.50
N ALA A 105 -2.91 8.30 -10.68
CA ALA A 105 -3.86 8.00 -11.75
C ALA A 105 -4.88 6.95 -11.30
N LEU A 106 -4.39 5.91 -10.62
CA LEU A 106 -5.24 4.89 -10.01
C LEU A 106 -6.21 5.44 -8.99
N LEU A 107 -5.69 6.27 -8.07
CA LEU A 107 -6.51 6.89 -7.05
C LEU A 107 -7.64 7.71 -7.66
N VAL A 108 -7.36 8.48 -8.72
CA VAL A 108 -8.40 9.27 -9.42
C VAL A 108 -9.47 8.35 -10.02
N LEU A 109 -9.08 7.24 -10.66
CA LEU A 109 -10.03 6.28 -11.23
C LEU A 109 -10.89 5.62 -10.15
N PHE A 110 -10.29 5.20 -9.03
CA PHE A 110 -11.03 4.65 -7.89
C PHE A 110 -12.01 5.69 -7.31
N VAL A 111 -11.56 6.92 -7.10
CA VAL A 111 -12.40 8.01 -6.58
C VAL A 111 -13.58 8.30 -7.51
N GLU A 112 -13.37 8.32 -8.83
CA GLU A 112 -14.45 8.52 -9.82
C GLU A 112 -15.54 7.44 -9.72
N GLN A 113 -15.17 6.18 -9.46
CA GLN A 113 -16.13 5.08 -9.32
C GLN A 113 -16.82 5.06 -7.94
N ILE A 114 -16.05 5.33 -6.87
CA ILE A 114 -16.53 5.17 -5.49
C ILE A 114 -17.39 6.35 -5.03
N VAL A 115 -17.02 7.60 -5.33
CA VAL A 115 -17.70 8.79 -4.79
C VAL A 115 -19.20 8.81 -5.16
N PRO A 116 -19.60 8.58 -6.43
CA PRO A 116 -21.02 8.52 -6.78
C PRO A 116 -21.74 7.35 -6.10
N SER A 117 -21.05 6.22 -5.92
CA SER A 117 -21.59 5.05 -5.26
C SER A 117 -21.85 5.29 -3.77
N LEU A 118 -20.91 5.95 -3.08
CA LEU A 118 -21.05 6.37 -1.68
C LEU A 118 -22.20 7.37 -1.51
N TRP A 119 -22.34 8.31 -2.44
CA TRP A 119 -23.40 9.32 -2.36
C TRP A 119 -24.81 8.73 -2.51
N ARG A 120 -24.95 7.67 -3.33
CA ARG A 120 -26.25 7.04 -3.59
C ARG A 120 -26.61 5.92 -2.61
N GLY A 121 -25.66 5.04 -2.32
CA GLY A 121 -25.87 3.84 -1.50
C GLY A 121 -25.49 3.99 -0.03
N GLY A 122 -24.74 5.05 0.32
CA GLY A 122 -24.19 5.21 1.66
C GLY A 122 -23.01 4.29 1.94
N LEU A 123 -22.41 4.45 3.12
CA LEU A 123 -21.14 3.79 3.46
C LEU A 123 -21.28 2.28 3.67
N TYR A 124 -22.34 1.82 4.35
CA TYR A 124 -22.53 0.39 4.65
C TYR A 124 -22.70 -0.43 3.36
N GLU A 125 -23.56 0.01 2.44
CA GLU A 125 -23.77 -0.68 1.16
C GLU A 125 -22.50 -0.74 0.29
N ASN A 126 -21.61 0.26 0.39
CA ASN A 126 -20.34 0.23 -0.33
C ASN A 126 -19.27 -0.63 0.35
N ILE A 127 -19.34 -0.85 1.66
CA ILE A 127 -18.38 -1.68 2.38
C ILE A 127 -18.79 -3.15 2.38
N CYS A 128 -20.09 -3.40 2.51
CA CYS A 128 -20.66 -4.72 2.78
C CYS A 128 -21.51 -5.24 1.62
N GLY A 129 -22.07 -4.34 0.80
CA GLY A 129 -22.95 -4.66 -0.31
C GLY A 129 -22.25 -4.74 -1.68
N GLN A 130 -23.05 -4.96 -2.71
CA GLN A 130 -22.56 -5.17 -4.09
C GLN A 130 -21.98 -3.89 -4.70
N SER A 131 -22.39 -2.74 -4.19
CA SER A 131 -21.90 -1.43 -4.63
C SER A 131 -20.38 -1.25 -4.40
N GLY A 132 -19.80 -2.01 -3.46
CA GLY A 132 -18.35 -2.05 -3.20
C GLY A 132 -17.55 -3.00 -4.09
N TRP A 133 -18.22 -3.86 -4.88
CA TRP A 133 -17.59 -4.90 -5.68
C TRP A 133 -18.14 -4.90 -7.11
N THR A 134 -17.99 -3.76 -7.78
CA THR A 134 -18.46 -3.58 -9.16
C THR A 134 -17.40 -4.02 -10.17
N GLN A 135 -17.80 -4.37 -11.40
CA GLN A 135 -16.87 -4.75 -12.46
C GLN A 135 -15.78 -3.68 -12.70
N PRO A 136 -16.07 -2.36 -12.74
CA PRO A 136 -15.06 -1.32 -12.81
C PRO A 136 -14.06 -1.35 -11.65
N LEU A 137 -14.51 -1.62 -10.42
CA LEU A 137 -13.65 -1.69 -9.24
C LEU A 137 -12.79 -2.95 -9.24
N VAL A 138 -13.34 -4.10 -9.63
CA VAL A 138 -12.60 -5.35 -9.79
C VAL A 138 -11.57 -5.22 -10.92
N LEU A 139 -11.94 -4.58 -12.03
CA LEU A 139 -11.02 -4.23 -13.10
C LEU A 139 -9.91 -3.33 -12.56
N LEU A 140 -10.22 -2.24 -11.85
CA LEU A 140 -9.19 -1.37 -11.28
C LEU A 140 -8.32 -2.08 -10.25
N TYR A 141 -8.90 -2.98 -9.45
CA TYR A 141 -8.19 -3.86 -8.52
C TYR A 141 -7.18 -4.75 -9.27
N TYR A 142 -7.54 -5.20 -10.48
CA TYR A 142 -6.71 -6.10 -11.29
C TYR A 142 -5.76 -5.35 -12.25
N VAL A 143 -6.17 -4.20 -12.79
CA VAL A 143 -5.61 -3.50 -13.96
C VAL A 143 -5.25 -2.05 -13.64
N SER A 144 -4.03 -1.65 -14.01
CA SER A 144 -3.61 -0.26 -14.14
C SER A 144 -2.43 -0.10 -15.08
N PHE A 145 -2.76 0.32 -16.29
CA PHE A 145 -1.96 1.03 -17.29
C PHE A 145 -0.45 0.71 -17.46
N GLN A 146 -0.15 0.25 -18.68
CA GLN A 146 1.19 0.08 -19.26
C GLN A 146 1.67 1.34 -19.99
N THR A 147 2.91 1.77 -19.71
CA THR A 147 3.72 2.59 -20.64
C THR A 147 4.64 1.68 -21.44
N GLY A 148 4.52 1.69 -22.77
CA GLY A 148 5.59 1.19 -23.65
C GLY A 148 5.10 0.58 -24.96
N SER A 149 5.32 1.31 -26.06
CA SER A 149 5.22 0.87 -27.45
C SER A 149 6.28 -0.18 -27.83
N LEU A 150 6.01 -0.89 -28.93
CA LEU A 150 6.87 -1.82 -29.69
C LEU A 150 7.03 -3.17 -28.96
N GLU A 151 6.44 -4.29 -29.37
CA GLU A 151 6.26 -4.85 -30.71
C GLU A 151 5.12 -5.90 -30.67
N LYS A 152 4.27 -5.96 -31.70
CA LYS A 152 3.25 -7.00 -31.84
C LYS A 152 3.94 -8.31 -32.20
N THR A 153 3.85 -9.31 -31.34
CA THR A 153 4.04 -10.72 -31.72
C THR A 153 2.89 -11.55 -31.19
N GLU A 154 2.33 -12.37 -32.08
CA GLU A 154 1.20 -13.27 -31.87
C GLU A 154 1.56 -14.38 -30.87
N ALA A 155 1.53 -14.05 -29.58
CA ALA A 155 1.44 -14.98 -28.46
C ALA A 155 1.29 -14.12 -27.19
N HIS A 156 0.07 -13.76 -26.83
CA HIS A 156 -0.20 -12.80 -25.75
C HIS A 156 -0.19 -13.48 -24.36
N PRO A 157 0.81 -13.27 -23.48
CA PRO A 157 0.55 -13.20 -22.05
C PRO A 157 0.26 -11.74 -21.70
N GLU A 158 -1.01 -11.50 -21.42
CA GLU A 158 -1.57 -10.22 -21.00
C GLU A 158 -0.94 -9.74 -19.68
N ILE A 159 -0.14 -8.68 -19.70
CA ILE A 159 0.41 -8.08 -18.47
C ILE A 159 -0.50 -6.92 -18.08
N GLN A 160 -1.41 -7.17 -17.14
CA GLN A 160 -2.43 -6.21 -16.69
C GLN A 160 -2.20 -5.82 -15.21
N ILE A 161 -2.09 -4.51 -14.90
CA ILE A 161 -1.19 -4.05 -13.83
C ILE A 161 -1.88 -3.29 -12.67
N ASN A 162 -2.57 -3.94 -11.73
CA ASN A 162 -2.72 -3.40 -10.35
C ASN A 162 -2.33 -4.47 -9.31
N TYR A 163 -2.86 -5.68 -9.47
CA TYR A 163 -2.27 -6.87 -8.87
C TYR A 163 -0.78 -6.96 -9.22
N LEU A 164 -0.44 -6.73 -10.49
CA LEU A 164 0.93 -6.64 -11.00
C LEU A 164 1.68 -5.38 -10.55
N THR A 165 1.03 -4.26 -10.19
CA THR A 165 1.73 -3.09 -9.61
C THR A 165 2.40 -3.48 -8.31
N LYS A 166 1.75 -4.33 -7.49
CA LYS A 166 2.37 -4.85 -6.27
C LYS A 166 3.59 -5.73 -6.55
N TYR A 167 3.65 -6.41 -7.69
CA TYR A 167 4.86 -7.09 -8.13
C TYR A 167 5.91 -6.11 -8.67
N TYR A 168 5.50 -5.03 -9.32
CA TYR A 168 6.42 -3.96 -9.74
C TYR A 168 7.03 -3.24 -8.53
N GLU A 169 6.28 -3.05 -7.45
CA GLU A 169 6.78 -2.54 -6.16
C GLU A 169 7.87 -3.45 -5.56
N LEU A 170 7.97 -4.73 -5.93
CA LEU A 170 9.08 -5.59 -5.50
C LEU A 170 10.45 -5.09 -6.00
N ILE A 171 10.47 -4.32 -7.09
CA ILE A 171 11.67 -3.69 -7.64
C ILE A 171 12.24 -2.66 -6.66
N ASP A 172 11.44 -2.07 -5.76
CA ASP A 172 11.94 -1.19 -4.70
C ASP A 172 12.99 -1.91 -3.84
N THR A 173 12.68 -3.13 -3.41
CA THR A 173 13.59 -3.96 -2.61
C THR A 173 14.83 -4.33 -3.41
N VAL A 174 14.69 -4.57 -4.73
CA VAL A 174 15.84 -4.81 -5.61
C VAL A 174 16.74 -3.59 -5.69
N PHE A 175 16.20 -2.39 -5.86
CA PHE A 175 16.97 -1.15 -5.84
C PHE A 175 17.69 -0.94 -4.51
N LEU A 176 17.02 -1.20 -3.38
CA LEU A 176 17.65 -1.10 -2.07
C LEU A 176 18.81 -2.11 -1.91
N MET A 177 18.61 -3.33 -2.39
CA MET A 177 19.60 -4.41 -2.36
C MET A 177 20.85 -4.05 -3.19
N VAL A 178 20.69 -3.65 -4.46
CA VAL A 178 21.82 -3.32 -5.34
C VAL A 178 22.55 -2.03 -4.94
N LYS A 179 21.84 -1.09 -4.29
CA LYS A 179 22.44 0.15 -3.73
C LYS A 179 23.04 -0.06 -2.34
N LYS A 180 23.02 -1.28 -1.79
CA LYS A 180 23.44 -1.61 -0.42
C LYS A 180 22.80 -0.72 0.65
N LYS A 181 21.54 -0.33 0.44
CA LYS A 181 20.74 0.36 1.45
C LYS A 181 20.17 -0.67 2.44
N PRO A 182 19.91 -0.28 3.71
CA PRO A 182 19.47 -1.23 4.72
C PRO A 182 18.11 -1.83 4.35
N LEU A 183 18.11 -3.13 4.07
CA LEU A 183 16.90 -3.93 3.89
C LEU A 183 16.34 -4.29 5.26
N THR A 184 15.38 -3.49 5.72
CA THR A 184 14.67 -3.76 6.98
C THR A 184 13.73 -4.95 6.82
N PHE A 185 13.51 -5.71 7.90
CA PHE A 185 12.48 -6.76 7.94
C PHE A 185 11.11 -6.28 7.46
N LEU A 186 10.73 -5.03 7.83
CA LEU A 186 9.48 -4.40 7.39
C LEU A 186 9.26 -4.51 5.88
N HIS A 187 10.21 -4.02 5.06
CA HIS A 187 10.11 -4.09 3.61
C HIS A 187 10.08 -5.54 3.09
N CYS A 188 11.00 -6.39 3.57
CA CYS A 188 11.09 -7.77 3.09
C CYS A 188 9.85 -8.61 3.42
N TYR A 189 9.14 -8.30 4.51
CA TYR A 189 7.88 -8.94 4.88
C TYR A 189 6.68 -8.29 4.18
N HIS A 190 6.60 -6.95 4.19
CA HIS A 190 5.46 -6.20 3.68
C HIS A 190 5.19 -6.45 2.21
N HIS A 191 6.20 -6.33 1.33
CA HIS A 191 5.98 -6.47 -0.12
C HIS A 191 5.39 -7.84 -0.53
N PRO A 192 5.98 -8.99 -0.14
CA PRO A 192 5.39 -10.29 -0.49
C PRO A 192 4.07 -10.57 0.23
N ALA A 193 3.93 -10.14 1.49
CA ALA A 193 2.67 -10.30 2.22
C ALA A 193 1.54 -9.45 1.61
N THR A 194 1.83 -8.29 1.02
CA THR A 194 0.83 -7.44 0.36
C THR A 194 0.34 -8.11 -0.93
N ALA A 195 1.24 -8.74 -1.69
CA ALA A 195 0.84 -9.52 -2.87
C ALA A 195 -0.09 -10.69 -2.50
N LEU A 196 0.23 -11.43 -1.42
CA LEU A 196 -0.62 -12.51 -0.90
C LEU A 196 -1.95 -11.99 -0.34
N LEU A 197 -1.92 -10.84 0.33
CA LEU A 197 -3.13 -10.17 0.79
C LEU A 197 -4.02 -9.85 -0.40
N CYS A 198 -3.49 -9.18 -1.43
CA CYS A 198 -4.24 -8.82 -2.62
C CYS A 198 -4.83 -10.05 -3.32
N PHE A 199 -4.06 -11.14 -3.41
CA PHE A 199 -4.56 -12.43 -3.93
C PHE A 199 -5.75 -12.94 -3.11
N SER A 200 -5.61 -12.99 -1.78
CA SER A 200 -6.66 -13.53 -0.90
C SER A 200 -7.97 -12.71 -0.97
N GLN A 201 -7.89 -11.38 -1.05
CA GLN A 201 -9.08 -10.53 -1.13
C GLN A 201 -9.77 -10.62 -2.50
N LEU A 202 -8.98 -10.81 -3.57
CA LEU A 202 -9.51 -10.94 -4.92
C LEU A 202 -10.26 -12.26 -5.10
N ILE A 203 -9.67 -13.37 -4.65
CA ILE A 203 -10.34 -14.68 -4.62
C ILE A 203 -11.53 -14.67 -3.65
N GLY A 204 -11.41 -13.94 -2.55
CA GLY A 204 -12.45 -13.83 -1.53
C GLY A 204 -13.57 -12.87 -1.85
N GLY A 205 -13.57 -12.21 -3.02
CA GLY A 205 -14.68 -11.35 -3.45
C GLY A 205 -15.05 -10.25 -2.45
N THR A 206 -14.06 -9.59 -1.82
CA THR A 206 -14.29 -8.76 -0.63
C THR A 206 -14.62 -7.30 -0.97
N PRO A 207 -15.89 -6.84 -0.89
CA PRO A 207 -16.30 -5.48 -1.28
C PRO A 207 -15.56 -4.42 -0.47
N LEU A 208 -15.29 -4.68 0.81
CA LEU A 208 -14.54 -3.79 1.70
C LEU A 208 -13.14 -3.42 1.19
N SER A 209 -12.52 -4.23 0.32
CA SER A 209 -11.12 -4.08 -0.09
C SER A 209 -10.79 -2.74 -0.77
N TRP A 210 -11.76 -2.04 -1.37
CA TRP A 210 -11.52 -0.72 -1.97
C TRP A 210 -11.06 0.32 -0.94
N VAL A 211 -11.45 0.18 0.34
CA VAL A 211 -11.06 1.10 1.41
C VAL A 211 -9.55 1.03 1.66
N PRO A 212 -8.95 -0.14 2.01
CA PRO A 212 -7.50 -0.27 2.12
C PRO A 212 -6.74 0.14 0.85
N ILE A 213 -7.27 -0.15 -0.34
CA ILE A 213 -6.60 0.17 -1.60
C ILE A 213 -6.52 1.68 -1.80
N THR A 214 -7.63 2.39 -1.67
CA THR A 214 -7.66 3.86 -1.88
C THR A 214 -6.80 4.60 -0.85
N LEU A 215 -6.82 4.16 0.41
CA LEU A 215 -5.96 4.72 1.45
C LEU A 215 -4.48 4.39 1.18
N ASN A 216 -4.15 3.16 0.75
CA ASN A 216 -2.79 2.79 0.38
C ASN A 216 -2.27 3.60 -0.82
N LEU A 217 -3.07 3.75 -1.88
CA LEU A 217 -2.73 4.55 -3.06
C LEU A 217 -2.45 6.01 -2.68
N THR A 218 -3.28 6.59 -1.79
CA THR A 218 -3.08 7.95 -1.28
C THR A 218 -1.73 8.09 -0.57
N VAL A 219 -1.40 7.14 0.31
CA VAL A 219 -0.11 7.12 1.00
C VAL A 219 1.05 6.90 0.02
N HIS A 220 0.89 6.03 -0.98
CA HIS A 220 1.90 5.71 -1.98
C HIS A 220 2.23 6.92 -2.87
N VAL A 221 1.23 7.71 -3.28
CA VAL A 221 1.47 8.99 -3.98
C VAL A 221 2.42 9.87 -3.17
N VAL A 222 2.15 10.07 -1.88
CA VAL A 222 2.96 10.92 -1.01
C VAL A 222 4.35 10.32 -0.75
N MET A 223 4.42 9.01 -0.50
CA MET A 223 5.66 8.29 -0.17
C MET A 223 6.64 8.24 -1.35
N TYR A 224 6.16 7.87 -2.54
CA TYR A 224 7.00 7.82 -3.75
C TYR A 224 7.41 9.21 -4.23
N TRP A 225 6.52 10.20 -4.11
CA TRP A 225 6.90 11.59 -4.37
C TRP A 225 8.02 12.08 -3.44
N TYR A 226 7.99 11.69 -2.17
CA TYR A 226 9.07 11.95 -1.23
C TYR A 226 10.38 11.26 -1.66
N TYR A 227 10.34 9.97 -2.04
CA TYR A 227 11.55 9.27 -2.49
C TYR A 227 12.12 9.86 -3.79
N PHE A 228 11.28 10.28 -4.72
CA PHE A 228 11.70 11.00 -5.91
C PHE A 228 12.41 12.33 -5.56
N GLN A 229 11.86 13.12 -4.64
CA GLN A 229 12.50 14.37 -4.18
C GLN A 229 13.85 14.12 -3.49
N THR A 230 13.92 13.15 -2.59
CA THR A 230 15.18 12.81 -1.90
C THR A 230 16.23 12.28 -2.87
N ALA A 231 15.85 11.53 -3.92
CA ALA A 231 16.75 11.09 -4.97
C ALA A 231 17.32 12.26 -5.81
N ARG A 232 16.63 13.40 -5.89
CA ARG A 232 17.13 14.65 -6.49
C ARG A 232 18.07 15.43 -5.57
N GLY A 233 18.27 14.98 -4.33
CA GLY A 233 19.09 15.68 -3.33
C GLY A 233 18.33 16.72 -2.52
N VAL A 234 17.00 16.80 -2.64
CA VAL A 234 16.18 17.72 -1.84
C VAL A 234 16.08 17.21 -0.41
N LYS A 235 16.46 18.03 0.57
CA LYS A 235 16.31 17.73 2.00
C LYS A 235 14.87 18.00 2.42
N VAL A 236 14.08 16.95 2.58
CA VAL A 236 12.67 17.05 2.96
C VAL A 236 12.48 16.91 4.47
N TRP A 237 11.95 17.94 5.14
CA TRP A 237 11.80 17.94 6.61
C TRP A 237 10.61 17.10 7.10
N TRP A 238 9.59 16.88 6.26
CA TRP A 238 8.32 16.25 6.65
C TRP A 238 8.32 14.72 6.56
N LYS A 239 9.49 14.06 6.53
CA LYS A 239 9.58 12.59 6.47
C LYS A 239 8.84 11.86 7.59
N GLN A 240 8.78 12.46 8.79
CA GLN A 240 8.09 11.88 9.94
C GLN A 240 6.56 11.90 9.78
N TRP A 241 6.02 12.88 9.04
CA TRP A 241 4.58 12.97 8.77
C TRP A 241 4.13 11.86 7.82
N ILE A 242 4.99 11.41 6.90
CA ILE A 242 4.72 10.27 6.02
C ILE A 242 4.53 8.99 6.85
N THR A 243 5.42 8.72 7.80
CA THR A 243 5.27 7.55 8.68
C THR A 243 4.03 7.65 9.58
N ARG A 244 3.63 8.86 9.99
CA ARG A 244 2.36 9.05 10.73
C ARG A 244 1.14 8.81 9.84
N LEU A 245 1.19 9.23 8.58
CA LEU A 245 0.14 8.99 7.60
C LEU A 245 -0.03 7.49 7.32
N GLN A 246 1.07 6.74 7.19
CA GLN A 246 1.07 5.28 7.07
C GLN A 246 0.42 4.59 8.28
N ILE A 247 0.76 5.03 9.49
CA ILE A 247 0.14 4.47 10.72
C ILE A 247 -1.36 4.81 10.75
N ALA A 248 -1.74 6.04 10.42
CA ALA A 248 -3.14 6.44 10.38
C ALA A 248 -3.94 5.63 9.35
N GLN A 249 -3.37 5.36 8.17
CA GLN A 249 -3.94 4.47 7.15
C GLN A 249 -4.25 3.09 7.73
N PHE A 250 -3.27 2.41 8.35
CA PHE A 250 -3.50 1.08 8.92
C PHE A 250 -4.52 1.06 10.07
N VAL A 251 -4.60 2.12 10.87
CA VAL A 251 -5.63 2.24 11.93
C VAL A 251 -7.03 2.33 11.33
N LEU A 252 -7.20 3.13 10.27
CA LEU A 252 -8.47 3.23 9.56
C LEU A 252 -8.82 1.90 8.88
N ASP A 253 -7.88 1.28 8.17
CA ASP A 253 -8.07 0.00 7.51
C ASP A 253 -8.53 -1.09 8.49
N LEU A 254 -7.87 -1.20 9.65
CA LEU A 254 -8.26 -2.16 10.68
C LEU A 254 -9.62 -1.86 11.30
N GLY A 255 -9.98 -0.59 11.47
CA GLY A 255 -11.31 -0.20 11.93
C GLY A 255 -12.40 -0.77 11.02
N PHE A 256 -12.25 -0.62 9.71
CA PHE A 256 -13.21 -1.15 8.74
C PHE A 256 -13.16 -2.68 8.61
N VAL A 257 -11.97 -3.29 8.65
CA VAL A 257 -11.81 -4.76 8.56
C VAL A 257 -12.37 -5.46 9.79
N TYR A 258 -12.13 -4.94 10.99
CA TYR A 258 -12.72 -5.50 12.21
C TYR A 258 -14.22 -5.26 12.28
N PHE A 259 -14.71 -4.13 11.75
CA PHE A 259 -16.15 -3.93 11.58
C PHE A 259 -16.77 -4.99 10.67
N GLY A 260 -16.21 -5.22 9.48
CA GLY A 260 -16.70 -6.25 8.56
C GLY A 260 -16.63 -7.66 9.16
N PHE A 261 -15.56 -7.98 9.89
CA PHE A 261 -15.43 -9.25 10.60
C PHE A 261 -16.48 -9.39 11.71
N TYR A 262 -16.71 -8.33 12.49
CA TYR A 262 -17.74 -8.30 13.53
C TYR A 262 -19.14 -8.51 12.94
N ASP A 263 -19.48 -7.84 11.85
CA ASP A 263 -20.80 -7.94 11.19
C ASP A 263 -21.06 -9.37 10.69
N VAL A 264 -20.07 -10.00 10.02
CA VAL A 264 -20.17 -11.41 9.60
C VAL A 264 -20.29 -12.37 10.79
N PHE A 265 -19.52 -12.13 11.86
CA PHE A 265 -19.58 -12.96 13.07
C PHE A 265 -20.92 -12.83 13.79
N ALA A 266 -21.42 -11.61 13.94
CA ALA A 266 -22.70 -11.31 14.58
C ALA A 266 -23.86 -11.94 13.81
N ASP A 267 -23.95 -11.76 12.49
CA ASP A 267 -25.01 -12.36 11.67
C ASP A 267 -24.94 -13.91 11.67
N THR A 268 -23.74 -14.49 11.65
CA THR A 268 -23.57 -15.95 11.55
C THR A 268 -23.84 -16.68 12.86
N TYR A 269 -23.39 -16.15 14.01
CA TYR A 269 -23.42 -16.87 15.29
C TYR A 269 -24.39 -16.29 16.32
N PHE A 270 -24.69 -15.00 16.26
CA PHE A 270 -25.42 -14.28 17.30
C PHE A 270 -26.47 -13.33 16.73
N LYS A 271 -27.14 -13.76 15.66
CA LYS A 271 -28.12 -12.97 14.90
C LYS A 271 -29.19 -12.29 15.76
N GLU A 272 -29.63 -12.99 16.81
CA GLU A 272 -30.71 -12.52 17.70
C GLU A 272 -30.22 -11.66 18.87
N PHE A 273 -28.91 -11.66 19.15
CA PHE A 273 -28.35 -11.04 20.37
C PHE A 273 -27.45 -9.84 20.11
N LEU A 274 -26.75 -9.82 18.97
CA LEU A 274 -25.82 -8.74 18.64
C LEU A 274 -26.43 -7.81 17.59
N PRO A 275 -26.26 -6.48 17.72
CA PRO A 275 -26.73 -5.54 16.73
C PRO A 275 -25.92 -5.69 15.42
N HIS A 276 -26.60 -6.07 14.34
CA HIS A 276 -26.04 -6.12 13.00
C HIS A 276 -27.07 -5.61 11.97
N VAL A 277 -26.60 -5.06 10.86
CA VAL A 277 -27.49 -4.51 9.80
C VAL A 277 -27.76 -5.57 8.72
N GLY A 278 -26.83 -6.50 8.54
CA GLY A 278 -26.88 -7.56 7.54
C GLY A 278 -25.63 -8.43 7.67
N ARG A 279 -25.22 -9.06 6.57
CA ARG A 279 -23.96 -9.78 6.46
C ARG A 279 -23.10 -9.10 5.41
N CYS A 280 -21.92 -8.61 5.78
CA CYS A 280 -20.96 -8.10 4.83
C CYS A 280 -20.50 -9.18 3.84
N GLY A 281 -20.40 -8.79 2.57
CA GLY A 281 -19.91 -9.65 1.49
C GLY A 281 -18.43 -10.01 1.64
N GLY A 282 -18.07 -11.14 1.05
CA GLY A 282 -16.72 -11.67 1.04
C GLY A 282 -16.57 -12.98 1.83
N GLU A 283 -15.53 -13.72 1.49
CA GLU A 283 -15.22 -15.00 2.10
C GLU A 283 -14.57 -14.86 3.48
N PHE A 284 -14.91 -15.75 4.40
CA PHE A 284 -14.39 -15.72 5.77
C PHE A 284 -12.86 -15.79 5.82
N PHE A 285 -12.25 -16.61 4.95
CA PHE A 285 -10.79 -16.72 4.90
C PHE A 285 -10.14 -15.37 4.53
N ALA A 286 -10.74 -14.59 3.64
CA ALA A 286 -10.22 -13.30 3.21
C ALA A 286 -10.30 -12.27 4.33
N ALA A 287 -11.38 -12.27 5.12
CA ALA A 287 -11.48 -11.43 6.31
C ALA A 287 -10.40 -11.78 7.35
N VAL A 288 -10.16 -13.07 7.60
CA VAL A 288 -9.14 -13.55 8.54
C VAL A 288 -7.72 -13.20 8.07
N THR A 289 -7.39 -13.47 6.80
CA THR A 289 -6.07 -13.15 6.25
C THR A 289 -5.84 -11.65 6.20
N GLY A 290 -6.86 -10.88 5.81
CA GLY A 290 -6.85 -9.41 5.80
C GLY A 290 -6.59 -8.83 7.18
N GLY A 291 -7.38 -9.27 8.18
CA GLY A 291 -7.21 -8.86 9.56
C GLY A 291 -5.81 -9.18 10.09
N ALA A 292 -5.33 -10.42 9.90
CA ALA A 292 -4.03 -10.84 10.41
C ALA A 292 -2.86 -10.05 9.80
N ILE A 293 -2.84 -9.86 8.48
CA ILE A 293 -1.76 -9.16 7.76
C ILE A 293 -1.77 -7.66 8.07
N LEU A 294 -2.94 -7.00 8.05
CA LEU A 294 -3.01 -5.56 8.35
C LEU A 294 -2.65 -5.28 9.82
N THR A 295 -3.00 -6.19 10.73
CA THR A 295 -2.60 -6.08 12.15
C THR A 295 -1.10 -6.16 12.31
N SER A 296 -0.45 -7.11 11.62
CA SER A 296 1.01 -7.25 11.68
C SER A 296 1.71 -6.01 11.10
N TYR A 297 1.17 -5.38 10.05
CA TYR A 297 1.69 -4.13 9.50
C TYR A 297 1.63 -2.98 10.50
N LEU A 298 0.48 -2.77 11.15
CA LEU A 298 0.35 -1.70 12.15
C LEU A 298 1.41 -1.85 13.25
N VAL A 299 1.60 -3.07 13.77
CA VAL A 299 2.62 -3.35 14.79
C VAL A 299 4.02 -3.01 14.29
N LEU A 300 4.37 -3.49 13.08
CA LEU A 300 5.70 -3.25 12.51
C LEU A 300 5.97 -1.76 12.23
N PHE A 301 4.98 -1.01 11.76
CA PHE A 301 5.11 0.43 11.53
C PHE A 301 5.22 1.22 12.84
N ILE A 302 4.48 0.84 13.88
CA ILE A 302 4.64 1.41 15.23
C ILE A 302 6.05 1.14 15.77
N MET A 303 6.54 -0.09 15.65
CA MET A 303 7.90 -0.46 16.06
C MET A 303 8.96 0.33 15.28
N PHE A 304 8.78 0.48 13.96
CA PHE A 304 9.64 1.31 13.13
C PHE A 304 9.63 2.79 13.56
N TYR A 305 8.45 3.35 13.87
CA TYR A 305 8.31 4.72 14.32
C TYR A 305 9.02 4.97 15.65
N ILE A 306 8.83 4.07 16.63
CA ILE A 306 9.46 4.16 17.95
C ILE A 306 10.98 4.07 17.82
N SER A 307 11.47 3.09 17.04
CA SER A 307 12.91 2.87 16.86
C SER A 307 13.59 4.01 16.11
N THR A 308 12.93 4.60 15.11
CA THR A 308 13.52 5.64 14.26
C THR A 308 13.40 7.04 14.86
N TYR A 309 12.22 7.42 15.38
CA TYR A 309 11.95 8.80 15.78
C TYR A 309 12.00 9.01 17.29
N LYS A 310 11.38 8.12 18.09
CA LYS A 310 11.38 8.29 19.55
C LYS A 310 12.76 7.99 20.17
N LYS A 311 13.43 6.90 19.77
CA LYS A 311 14.77 6.58 20.28
C LYS A 311 15.84 7.58 19.80
N ALA A 312 15.79 8.04 18.56
CA ALA A 312 16.70 9.07 18.06
C ALA A 312 16.49 10.43 18.74
N GLY A 313 15.23 10.84 18.92
CA GLY A 313 14.88 12.06 19.67
C GLY A 313 15.34 12.00 21.12
N ARG A 314 15.18 10.86 21.80
CA ARG A 314 15.68 10.67 23.17
C ARG A 314 17.20 10.76 23.28
N ARG A 315 17.94 10.18 22.33
CA ARG A 315 19.41 10.28 22.27
C ARG A 315 19.88 11.71 22.00
N ALA A 316 19.23 12.42 21.07
CA ALA A 316 19.53 13.83 20.78
C ALA A 316 19.25 14.73 22.00
N ALA A 317 18.12 14.53 22.67
CA ALA A 317 17.77 15.26 23.90
C ALA A 317 18.74 14.95 25.06
N GLN A 318 19.17 13.69 25.21
CA GLN A 318 20.19 13.32 26.19
C GLN A 318 21.55 13.97 25.89
N LYS A 319 21.99 13.98 24.61
CA LYS A 319 23.22 14.64 24.19
C LYS A 319 23.18 16.15 24.48
N LEU A 320 22.07 16.82 24.13
CA LEU A 320 21.87 18.23 24.43
C LEU A 320 21.91 18.49 25.93
N LYS A 321 21.24 17.66 26.74
CA LYS A 321 21.25 17.78 28.21
C LYS A 321 22.66 17.59 28.78
N SER A 322 23.45 16.66 28.27
CA SER A 322 24.85 16.48 28.69
C SER A 322 25.74 17.65 28.27
N THR A 323 25.54 18.22 27.07
CA THR A 323 26.29 19.39 26.61
C THR A 323 25.97 20.62 27.47
N ILE A 324 24.69 20.88 27.74
CA ILE A 324 24.26 21.99 28.62
C ILE A 324 24.80 21.80 30.05
N ALA A 325 24.81 20.56 30.56
CA ALA A 325 25.36 20.28 31.89
C ALA A 325 26.88 20.52 31.96
N SER A 326 27.62 20.09 30.93
CA SER A 326 29.07 20.32 30.80
C SER A 326 29.41 21.81 30.67
N GLU A 327 28.62 22.56 29.91
CA GLU A 327 28.81 24.01 29.73
C GLU A 327 28.54 24.78 31.03
N LYS A 328 27.49 24.40 31.77
CA LYS A 328 27.23 24.94 33.11
C LYS A 328 28.34 24.63 34.11
N SER A 329 28.91 23.42 34.10
CA SER A 329 30.00 23.08 35.02
C SER A 329 31.28 23.85 34.68
N PHE A 330 31.57 24.04 33.39
CA PHE A 330 32.70 24.85 32.94
C PHE A 330 32.55 26.32 33.35
N LEU A 331 31.36 26.90 33.16
CA LEU A 331 31.08 28.29 33.54
C LEU A 331 31.18 28.49 35.06
N ALA A 332 30.69 27.54 35.85
CA ALA A 332 30.80 27.58 37.31
C ALA A 332 32.26 27.50 37.79
N ALA A 333 33.06 26.62 37.17
CA ALA A 333 34.49 26.50 37.49
C ALA A 333 35.29 27.77 37.11
N ALA A 334 35.00 28.36 35.95
CA ALA A 334 35.60 29.63 35.52
C ALA A 334 35.25 30.79 36.46
N THR A 335 34.00 30.84 36.93
CA THR A 335 33.55 31.87 37.89
C THR A 335 34.23 31.71 39.24
N ALA A 336 34.36 30.47 39.74
CA ALA A 336 35.06 30.19 40.99
C ALA A 336 36.56 30.55 40.91
N ALA A 337 37.21 30.25 39.79
CA ALA A 337 38.61 30.62 39.55
C ALA A 337 38.80 32.15 39.49
N ALA A 338 37.89 32.87 38.84
CA ALA A 338 37.93 34.34 38.78
C ALA A 338 37.73 34.99 40.17
N ASN A 339 36.83 34.43 40.99
CA ASN A 339 36.59 34.89 42.35
C ASN A 339 37.79 34.64 43.28
N ASN A 340 38.48 33.51 43.12
CA ASN A 340 39.71 33.24 43.89
C ASN A 340 40.86 34.16 43.46
N ALA A 341 41.03 34.40 42.16
CA ALA A 341 42.08 35.29 41.65
C ALA A 341 41.86 36.75 42.07
N THR A 342 40.60 37.19 42.19
CA THR A 342 40.28 38.53 42.71
C THR A 342 40.52 38.63 44.22
N ALA A 343 40.21 37.58 44.99
CA ALA A 343 40.51 37.54 46.42
C ALA A 343 42.02 37.59 46.72
N GLU A 344 42.87 36.95 45.90
CA GLU A 344 44.34 37.01 46.03
C GLU A 344 44.94 38.38 45.66
N LEU A 345 44.22 39.22 44.91
CA LEU A 345 44.65 40.59 44.57
C LEU A 345 44.25 41.63 45.63
N GLU A 346 43.32 41.28 46.52
CA GLU A 346 42.82 42.16 47.60
C GLU A 346 43.51 41.91 48.96
N THR A 347 44.36 40.88 49.06
CA THR A 347 45.23 40.56 50.21
C THR A 347 46.68 40.88 49.90
#